data_AF-A0A7V4G845-F1
#
_entry.id   AF-A0A7V4G845-F1
#
_cell.length_a   1.000
_cell.length_b   1.000
_cell.length_c   1.000
_cell.angle_alpha   90.00
_cell.angle_beta   90.00
_cell.angle_gamma   90.00
#
_symmetry.space_group_name_H-M   'P 1'
#
loop_
_entity.id
_entity.type
_entity.pdbx_description
1 polymer ?
#
loop_
_entity_poly.entity_id
_entity_poly.type
_entity_poly.pdbx_seq_one_letter_code
_entity_poly.pdbx_strand_id
1 'polypeptide(L)' 'MEKIGLGQILAFVGLVVLLLTGVSRQQARRGPRRLSPGFVLWQRWGRLAGLALVLGGLLLMTINK' A
#
# COMPACT_ATOMS: atom_id res chain seq x y z
N MET A 1 7.77 -11.61 25.36
CA MET A 1 7.29 -10.57 24.43
C MET A 1 7.98 -10.82 23.11
N GLU A 2 7.33 -11.57 22.22
CA GLU A 2 7.87 -11.89 20.89
C GLU A 2 8.16 -10.58 20.16
N LYS A 3 9.40 -10.43 19.66
CA LYS A 3 9.78 -9.30 18.83
C LYS A 3 8.97 -9.41 17.54
N ILE A 4 7.79 -8.81 17.51
CA ILE A 4 7.05 -8.59 16.27
C ILE A 4 8.06 -7.93 15.33
N GLY A 5 8.44 -8.65 14.28
CA GLY A 5 9.53 -8.25 13.42
C GLY A 5 9.19 -6.91 12.78
N LEU A 6 10.05 -5.90 12.94
CA LEU A 6 9.85 -4.59 12.31
C LEU A 6 9.56 -4.71 10.80
N GLY A 7 10.13 -5.71 10.13
CA GLY A 7 9.81 -6.05 8.74
C GLY A 7 8.36 -6.50 8.50
N GLN A 8 7.75 -7.27 9.41
CA GLN A 8 6.34 -7.67 9.32
C GLN A 8 5.40 -6.47 9.50
N ILE A 9 5.68 -5.59 10.46
CA ILE A 9 4.89 -4.36 10.67
C ILE A 9 4.97 -3.48 9.43
N LEU A 10 6.17 -3.29 8.88
CA LEU A 10 6.37 -2.46 7.69
C LEU A 10 5.66 -3.06 6.46
N ALA A 11 5.75 -4.37 6.27
CA ALA A 11 5.03 -5.08 5.21
C ALA A 11 3.50 -4.98 5.38
N PHE A 12 3.00 -5.10 6.62
CA PHE A 12 1.58 -4.98 6.92
C PHE A 12 1.07 -3.57 6.62
N VAL A 13 1.80 -2.53 7.02
CA VAL A 13 1.46 -1.14 6.70
C VAL A 13 1.43 -0.91 5.19
N GLY A 14 2.43 -1.41 4.45
CA GLY A 14 2.43 -1.33 2.98
C GLY A 14 1.23 -2.03 2.34
N LEU A 15 0.83 -3.18 2.88
CA LEU A 15 -0.31 -3.95 2.40
C LEU A 15 -1.64 -3.23 2.67
N VAL A 16 -1.79 -2.59 3.83
CA VAL A 16 -2.96 -1.75 4.16
C VAL A 16 -3.06 -0.57 3.18
N VAL A 17 -1.95 0.11 2.89
CA VAL A 17 -1.92 1.21 1.92
C VAL A 17 -2.33 0.74 0.51
N LEU A 18 -1.85 -0.43 0.07
CA LEU A 18 -2.24 -1.04 -1.20
C LEU A 18 -3.73 -1.43 -1.24
N LEU A 19 -4.26 -1.94 -0.13
CA LEU A 19 -5.68 -2.25 0.00
C LEU A 19 -6.54 -0.99 -0.11
N LEU A 20 -6.21 0.08 0.62
CA LEU A 20 -6.96 1.33 0.56
C LEU A 20 -6.93 1.97 -0.84
N THR A 21 -5.78 1.93 -1.52
CA THR A 21 -5.67 2.40 -2.92
C THR A 21 -6.44 1.49 -3.90
N GLY A 22 -6.52 0.18 -3.67
CA GLY A 22 -7.33 -0.75 -4.44
C GLY A 22 -8.84 -0.57 -4.24
N VAL A 23 -9.30 -0.45 -2.99
CA VAL A 23 -10.71 -0.26 -2.62
C VAL A 23 -11.23 1.06 -3.16
N SER A 24 -10.46 2.14 -3.02
CA SER A 24 -10.82 3.45 -3.59
C SER A 24 -10.94 3.43 -5.11
N ARG A 25 -10.11 2.62 -5.81
CA ARG A 25 -10.24 2.38 -7.27
C ARG A 25 -11.52 1.63 -7.62
N GLN A 26 -11.87 0.63 -6.83
CA GLN A 26 -13.06 -0.18 -7.06
C GLN A 26 -14.34 0.61 -6.79
N GLN A 27 -14.36 1.45 -5.76
CA GLN A 27 -15.44 2.41 -5.53
C GLN A 27 -15.54 3.44 -6.65
N ALA A 28 -14.41 3.99 -7.10
CA ALA A 28 -14.37 4.93 -8.22
C ALA A 28 -14.90 4.33 -9.53
N ARG A 29 -14.70 3.03 -9.78
CA ARG A 29 -15.25 2.34 -10.95
C ARG A 29 -16.75 2.04 -10.85
N ARG A 30 -17.28 1.91 -9.63
CA ARG A 30 -18.70 1.63 -9.37
C ARG A 30 -19.56 2.90 -9.32
N GLY A 31 -18.95 4.06 -9.09
CA GLY A 31 -19.64 5.34 -9.11
C GLY A 31 -19.65 5.99 -10.50
N PRO A 32 -20.74 6.64 -10.94
CA PRO A 32 -20.82 7.35 -12.23
C PRO A 32 -19.96 8.64 -12.29
N ARG A 33 -19.08 8.89 -11.32
CA ARG A 33 -18.27 10.11 -11.23
C ARG A 33 -17.00 9.97 -12.09
N ARG A 34 -16.82 10.91 -13.01
CA ARG A 34 -15.53 11.11 -13.71
C ARG A 34 -14.42 11.25 -12.66
N LEU A 35 -13.42 10.38 -12.75
CA LEU A 35 -12.25 10.41 -11.89
C LEU A 35 -11.51 11.73 -12.08
N SER A 36 -11.37 12.50 -11.01
CA SER A 36 -10.58 13.74 -11.04
C SER A 36 -9.11 13.39 -11.34
N PRO A 37 -8.41 14.15 -12.21
CA PRO A 37 -7.00 13.91 -12.52
C PRO A 37 -6.11 13.91 -11.27
N GLY A 38 -6.45 14.70 -10.24
CA GLY A 38 -5.76 14.68 -8.94
C GLY A 38 -5.92 13.35 -8.19
N PHE A 39 -7.09 12.71 -8.29
CA PHE A 39 -7.33 11.40 -7.67
C PHE A 39 -6.53 10.30 -8.38
N VAL A 40 -6.41 10.36 -9.71
CA VAL A 40 -5.58 9.41 -10.48
C VAL A 40 -4.11 9.54 -10.10
N LEU A 41 -3.62 10.77 -9.97
CA LEU A 41 -2.24 11.04 -9.55
C LEU A 41 -1.99 10.49 -8.14
N TRP A 42 -2.85 10.84 -7.17
CA TRP A 42 -2.76 10.35 -5.79
C TRP A 42 -2.78 8.82 -5.72
N GLN A 43 -3.64 8.17 -6.52
CA GLN A 43 -3.74 6.72 -6.57
C GLN A 43 -2.49 6.05 -7.16
N ARG A 44 -1.84 6.68 -8.14
CA ARG A 44 -0.57 6.20 -8.70
C ARG A 44 0.56 6.29 -7.68
N TRP A 45 0.65 7.42 -6.97
CA TRP A 45 1.65 7.61 -5.90
C TRP A 45 1.40 6.69 -4.70
N GLY A 46 0.14 6.55 -4.26
CA GLY A 46 -0.22 5.64 -3.16
C GLY A 46 0.07 4.19 -3.48
N ARG A 47 -0.12 3.76 -4.73
CA ARG A 47 0.26 2.41 -5.18
C ARG A 47 1.77 2.21 -5.15
N LEU A 48 2.55 3.17 -5.67
CA LEU A 48 4.01 3.11 -5.64
C LEU A 48 4.56 3.09 -4.21
N ALA A 49 4.06 3.97 -3.34
CA ALA A 49 4.45 4.05 -1.94
C ALA A 49 4.12 2.76 -1.18
N GLY A 50 2.92 2.21 -1.36
CA GLY A 50 2.52 0.94 -0.75
C GLY A 50 3.39 -0.23 -1.22
N LEU A 51 3.71 -0.30 -2.52
CA LEU A 51 4.57 -1.35 -3.08
C LEU A 51 6.00 -1.25 -2.55
N ALA A 52 6.55 -0.03 -2.45
CA ALA A 52 7.86 0.21 -1.86
C ALA A 52 7.93 -0.17 -0.38
N LEU A 53 6.87 0.10 0.39
CA LEU A 53 6.76 -0.31 1.80
C LEU A 53 6.68 -1.83 1.97
N VAL A 54 5.90 -2.52 1.13
CA VAL A 54 5.83 -3.99 1.15
C VAL A 54 7.18 -4.60 0.81
N LEU A 55 7.79 -4.16 -0.30
CA LEU A 55 9.12 -4.63 -0.71
C LEU A 55 10.18 -4.33 0.34
N GLY A 56 10.17 -3.12 0.90
CA GLY A 56 11.07 -2.72 1.97
C GLY A 56 10.90 -3.59 3.21
N GLY A 57 9.67 -3.85 3.64
CA GLY A 57 9.38 -4.74 4.77
C GLY A 57 9.83 -6.18 4.53
N LEU A 58 9.59 -6.72 3.32
CA LEU A 58 10.04 -8.05 2.91
C LEU A 58 11.57 -8.15 2.88
N LEU A 59 12.23 -7.14 2.31
CA LEU A 59 13.68 -7.06 2.25
C LEU A 59 14.27 -6.98 3.67
N LEU A 60 13.69 -6.15 4.53
CA LEU A 60 14.10 -6.02 5.93
C LEU A 60 13.94 -7.33 6.70
N MET A 61 12.88 -8.09 6.42
CA MET A 61 12.64 -9.41 7.00
C MET A 61 13.62 -10.47 6.47
N THR A 62 14.10 -10.31 5.24
CA THR A 62 15.09 -11.21 4.63
C THR A 62 16.49 -10.92 5.16
N ILE A 63 16.80 -9.65 5.42
CA ILE A 63 18.10 -9.20 5.95
C ILE A 63 18.19 -9.39 7.48
N ASN A 64 17.09 -9.19 8.23
CA ASN A 64 17.02 -9.43 9.68
C ASN A 64 16.62 -10.87 10.04
N LYS A 65 16.76 -11.82 9.11
CA LYS A 65 16.51 -13.25 9.36
C LYS A 65 17.72 -13.86 10.06
#